data_AF-A0A059KWG8-F1
#
_entry.id   AF-A0A059KWG8-F1
#
_cell.length_a   1.000
_cell.length_b   1.000
_cell.length_c   1.000
_cell.angle_alpha   90.00
_cell.angle_beta   90.00
_cell.angle_gamma   90.00
#
_symmetry.space_group_name_H-M   'P 1'
#
loop_
_entity.id
_entity.type
_entity.pdbx_description
1 polymer ?
#
loop_
_entity_poly.entity_id
_entity_poly.type
_entity_poly.pdbx_seq_one_letter_code
_entity_poly.pdbx_strand_id
1 'polypeptide(L)' 'MRQRKSYPKSFKTQVVQGCEQPGVSVAAIAMRHGINANVVRWWLPLYRDQQAAMLQ' A
#
# COMPACT_ATOMS: atom_id res chain seq x y z
N MET A 1 7.41 3.24 -24.72
CA MET A 1 7.49 2.26 -23.61
C MET A 1 7.07 2.97 -22.32
N ARG A 2 5.96 2.57 -21.68
CA ARG A 2 5.52 3.18 -20.41
C ARG A 2 6.44 2.68 -19.29
N GLN A 3 7.28 3.55 -18.76
CA GLN A 3 8.19 3.20 -17.67
C GLN A 3 7.37 2.79 -16.45
N ARG A 4 7.57 1.56 -15.96
CA ARG A 4 6.96 1.11 -14.71
C ARG A 4 7.65 1.86 -13.57
N LYS A 5 6.95 2.81 -12.96
CA LYS A 5 7.44 3.45 -11.74
C LYS A 5 7.51 2.39 -10.63
N SER A 6 8.72 2.16 -10.12
CA SER A 6 8.89 1.40 -8.89
C SER A 6 8.61 2.33 -7.72
N TYR A 7 7.80 1.87 -6.77
CA TYR A 7 7.56 2.60 -5.54
C TYR A 7 8.54 2.14 -4.46
N PRO A 8 9.15 3.08 -3.70
CA PRO A 8 10.04 2.73 -2.61
C PRO A 8 9.28 1.97 -1.51
N LYS A 9 10.00 1.12 -0.76
CA LYS A 9 9.42 0.26 0.28
C LYS A 9 8.70 1.07 1.37
N SER A 10 9.30 2.17 1.82
CA SER A 10 8.72 3.09 2.81
C SER A 10 7.36 3.65 2.36
N PHE A 11 7.24 4.04 1.09
CA PHE A 11 5.99 4.52 0.51
C PHE A 11 4.91 3.44 0.49
N LYS A 12 5.28 2.21 0.09
CA LYS A 12 4.34 1.07 0.08
C LYS A 12 3.84 0.77 1.50
N THR A 13 4.72 0.79 2.50
CA THR A 13 4.34 0.61 3.91
C THR A 13 3.37 1.70 4.38
N GLN A 14 3.66 2.98 4.11
CA GLN A 14 2.80 4.09 4.51
C GLN A 14 1.37 3.95 3.91
N VAL A 15 1.29 3.60 2.63
CA VAL A 15 0.02 3.37 1.93
C VAL A 15 -0.74 2.20 2.54
N VAL A 16 -0.06 1.07 2.80
CA VAL A 16 -0.68 -0.14 3.38
C VAL A 16 -1.17 0.13 4.81
N GLN A 17 -0.38 0.79 5.65
CA GLN A 17 -0.78 1.16 7.01
C GLN A 17 -1.99 2.11 7.01
N GLY A 18 -2.05 3.06 6.07
CA GLY A 18 -3.22 3.92 5.90
C GLY A 18 -4.50 3.14 5.54
N CYS A 19 -4.36 2.01 4.85
CA CYS A 19 -5.48 1.13 4.50
C CYS A 19 -5.91 0.21 5.65
N GLU A 20 -5.07 -0.01 6.67
CA GLU A 20 -5.40 -0.80 7.86
C GLU A 20 -6.22 0.00 8.88
N GLN A 21 -6.38 1.31 8.69
CA GLN A 21 -7.21 2.14 9.55
C GLN A 21 -8.71 1.78 9.38
N PRO A 22 -9.44 1.57 10.49
CA PRO A 22 -10.86 1.26 10.44
C PRO A 22 -11.65 2.40 9.81
N GLY A 23 -12.58 2.05 8.90
CA GLY A 23 -13.43 3.02 8.20
C GLY A 23 -12.78 3.70 6.98
N VAL A 24 -11.52 3.40 6.66
CA VAL A 24 -10.83 3.97 5.50
C VAL A 24 -10.86 2.98 4.33
N SER A 25 -11.23 3.46 3.14
CA SER A 25 -11.21 2.64 1.93
C SER A 25 -9.84 2.68 1.24
N VAL A 26 -9.42 1.53 0.69
CA VAL A 26 -8.19 1.41 -0.12
C VAL A 26 -8.18 2.40 -1.29
N ALA A 27 -9.34 2.65 -1.90
CA ALA A 27 -9.47 3.61 -2.98
C ALA A 27 -9.23 5.05 -2.50
N ALA A 28 -9.75 5.43 -1.32
CA ALA A 28 -9.52 6.75 -0.75
C ALA A 28 -8.03 6.98 -0.47
N ILE A 29 -7.32 6.01 0.12
CA ILE A 29 -5.87 6.12 0.34
C ILE A 29 -5.12 6.19 -0.99
N ALA A 30 -5.44 5.33 -1.95
CA ALA A 30 -4.81 5.33 -3.25
C ALA A 30 -4.97 6.69 -3.98
N MET A 31 -6.16 7.28 -3.93
CA MET A 31 -6.43 8.61 -4.47
C MET A 31 -5.62 9.71 -3.77
N ARG A 32 -5.54 9.68 -2.43
CA ARG A 32 -4.74 10.64 -1.64
C ARG A 32 -3.26 10.61 -2.02
N HIS A 33 -2.74 9.44 -2.38
CA HIS A 33 -1.35 9.26 -2.81
C HIS A 33 -1.14 9.30 -4.33
N GLY A 34 -2.20 9.53 -5.13
CA GLY A 34 -2.12 9.61 -6.59
C GLY A 34 -1.74 8.28 -7.27
N ILE A 35 -2.07 7.15 -6.64
CA ILE A 35 -1.75 5.81 -7.14
C ILE A 35 -3.00 5.00 -7.46
N ASN A 36 -2.86 3.99 -8.32
CA ASN A 36 -3.99 3.13 -8.68
C ASN A 36 -4.33 2.19 -7.52
N ALA A 37 -5.60 2.17 -7.09
CA ALA A 37 -6.07 1.32 -5.99
C ALA A 37 -5.82 -0.18 -6.22
N ASN A 38 -5.80 -0.64 -7.48
CA ASN A 38 -5.46 -2.02 -7.79
C ASN A 38 -4.03 -2.37 -7.39
N VAL A 39 -3.08 -1.45 -7.56
CA VAL A 39 -1.68 -1.64 -7.15
C VAL A 39 -1.60 -1.80 -5.63
N VAL A 40 -2.34 -1.00 -4.87
CA VAL A 40 -2.41 -1.09 -3.41
C VAL A 40 -2.99 -2.43 -2.96
N ARG A 41 -4.02 -2.93 -3.66
CA ARG A 41 -4.65 -4.22 -3.37
C ARG A 41 -3.68 -5.39 -3.52
N TRP A 42 -2.72 -5.32 -4.43
CA TRP A 42 -1.63 -6.30 -4.53
C TRP A 42 -0.61 -6.19 -3.38
N TRP A 43 -0.40 -5.00 -2.84
CA TRP A 43 0.55 -4.79 -1.74
C TRP A 43 0.01 -5.25 -0.40
N LEU A 44 -1.30 -5.14 -0.15
CA LEU A 44 -1.92 -5.53 1.12
C LEU A 44 -1.46 -6.90 1.65
N PRO A 45 -1.59 -8.02 0.90
CA PRO A 45 -1.14 -9.32 1.41
C PRO A 45 0.38 -9.40 1.61
N LEU A 46 1.17 -8.82 0.69
CA LEU A 46 2.64 -8.87 0.73
C LEU A 46 3.23 -8.09 1.92
N TYR A 47 2.62 -6.97 2.27
CA TYR A 47 3.09 -6.09 3.33
C TYR A 47 2.46 -6.41 4.68
N ARG A 48 1.30 -7.08 4.71
CA ARG A 48 0.73 -7.61 5.96
C ARG A 48 1.60 -8.70 6.56
N ASP A 49 2.08 -9.63 5.74
CA ASP A 49 3.03 -10.69 6.15
C ASP A 49 4.36 -10.09 6.64
N GLN A 50 4.89 -9.11 5.89
CA GLN A 50 6.11 -8.41 6.26
C GLN A 50 5.94 -7.54 7.53
N GLN A 51 4.77 -6.94 7.77
CA GLN A 51 4.49 -6.21 9.02
C GLN A 51 4.36 -7.18 10.21
N ALA A 52 3.73 -8.34 10.04
CA ALA A 52 3.67 -9.36 11.06
C ALA A 52 5.08 -9.85 11.46
N ALA A 53 5.96 -10.04 10.48
CA ALA A 53 7.36 -10.43 10.72
C ALA A 53 8.22 -9.31 11.36
N MET A 54 7.86 -8.03 11.19
CA MET A 54 8.55 -6.90 11.83
C MET A 54 8.09 -6.64 13.27
N LEU A 55 6.96 -7.19 13.69
CA LEU A 55 6.39 -7.02 15.03
C LEU A 55 6.64 -8.24 15.95
N GLN A 56 7.46 -9.21 15.52
CA GLN A 56 7.99 -10.32 16.33
C GLN A 56 9.41 -10.03 16.80
#